data_AF-A0A344WI58-F1
#
_entry.id   AF-A0A344WI58-F1
#
_cell.length_a   1.000
_cell.length_b   1.000
_cell.length_c   1.000
_cell.angle_alpha   90.00
_cell.angle_beta   90.00
_cell.angle_gamma   90.00
#
_symmetry.space_group_name_H-M   'P 1'
#
loop_
_entity.id
_entity.type
_entity.pdbx_description
1 polymer ?
#
loop_
_entity_poly.entity_id
_entity_poly.type
_entity_poly.pdbx_seq_one_letter_code
_entity_poly.pdbx_strand_id
1 'polypeptide(L)'
;MTQPTAAVLLIGDELLSGRTRDINLQQIAQYLEPIGIPVRECRTVPDIEEEIVAAVNALRAKYTYVFTTGGIGPTHDDITADAIAAAFGTGISEHPEVLAEMAERYKAMNTDFTPARRRMARIPHGAKIVKNPVSGAPGFQMENVFTMAGVPQIARAMLEDIGPRLEGGARVHKVQLRGPGLREGDLAEPLGAIAKAYPDVSIGSYPWYLGTGDNGVALVARSTDTVRLETVRGELEALMRGLGVEPIPDPL
;
A
#
# COMPACT_ATOMS: atom_id res chain seq x y z
N MET A 1 -2.53 12.93 -18.84
CA MET A 1 -1.81 11.75 -18.35
C MET A 1 -2.79 10.91 -17.55
N THR A 2 -2.76 9.58 -17.67
CA THR A 2 -3.60 8.67 -16.88
C THR A 2 -3.15 8.69 -15.42
N GLN A 3 -4.10 8.65 -14.48
CA GLN A 3 -3.81 8.62 -13.05
C GLN A 3 -2.87 7.43 -12.72
N PRO A 4 -1.69 7.66 -12.11
CA PRO A 4 -0.83 6.57 -11.67
C PRO A 4 -1.50 5.75 -10.58
N THR A 5 -1.28 4.43 -10.57
CA THR A 5 -1.88 3.51 -9.59
C THR A 5 -0.82 2.60 -9.00
N ALA A 6 -1.04 2.17 -7.76
CA ALA A 6 -0.15 1.24 -7.08
C ALA A 6 -0.83 -0.09 -6.74
N ALA A 7 -0.03 -1.14 -6.61
CA ALA A 7 -0.39 -2.36 -5.91
C ALA A 7 0.64 -2.68 -4.82
N VAL A 8 0.20 -3.41 -3.79
CA VAL A 8 1.05 -3.88 -2.70
C VAL A 8 1.09 -5.41 -2.70
N LEU A 9 2.28 -5.99 -2.67
CA LEU A 9 2.51 -7.42 -2.52
C LEU A 9 3.15 -7.69 -1.15
N LEU A 10 2.37 -8.27 -0.26
CA LEU A 10 2.82 -8.68 1.06
C LEU A 10 3.35 -10.12 0.95
N ILE A 11 4.59 -10.36 1.39
CA ILE A 11 5.27 -11.66 1.30
C ILE A 11 5.58 -12.10 2.73
N GLY A 12 5.05 -13.24 3.14
CA GLY A 12 5.28 -13.78 4.49
C GLY A 12 4.22 -14.81 4.93
N ASP A 13 4.65 -16.01 5.29
CA ASP A 13 3.79 -17.07 5.86
C ASP A 13 3.11 -16.63 7.18
N GLU A 14 3.77 -15.77 7.95
CA GLU A 14 3.24 -15.22 9.20
C GLU A 14 2.02 -14.30 9.00
N LEU A 15 1.91 -13.70 7.81
CA LEU A 15 0.75 -12.89 7.42
C LEU A 15 -0.43 -13.79 7.07
N LEU A 16 -0.19 -14.84 6.28
CA LEU A 16 -1.23 -15.81 5.88
C LEU A 16 -1.75 -16.66 7.05
N SER A 17 -0.88 -16.98 8.00
CA SER A 17 -1.27 -17.67 9.24
C SER A 17 -1.98 -16.76 10.25
N GLY A 18 -2.00 -15.44 10.01
CA GLY A 18 -2.57 -14.45 10.92
C GLY A 18 -1.74 -14.23 12.20
N ARG A 19 -0.54 -14.79 12.29
CA ARG A 19 0.39 -14.56 13.41
C ARG A 19 0.78 -13.08 13.51
N THR A 20 0.95 -12.43 12.37
CA THR A 20 1.30 -11.02 12.28
C THR A 20 0.18 -10.28 11.56
N ARG A 21 -0.32 -9.22 12.18
CA ARG A 21 -1.23 -8.30 11.50
C ARG A 21 -0.40 -7.35 10.63
N ASP A 22 -0.65 -7.36 9.33
CA ASP A 22 -0.01 -6.40 8.42
C ASP A 22 -0.40 -4.96 8.79
N ILE A 23 0.60 -4.09 8.79
CA ILE A 23 0.43 -2.63 8.86
C ILE A 23 1.11 -1.91 7.70
N ASN A 24 1.91 -2.62 6.90
CA ASN A 24 2.66 -2.01 5.80
C ASN A 24 1.72 -1.56 4.68
N LEU A 25 0.64 -2.31 4.38
CA LEU A 25 -0.37 -1.87 3.41
C LEU A 25 -0.92 -0.49 3.77
N GLN A 26 -1.33 -0.31 5.03
CA GLN A 26 -1.87 0.96 5.50
C GLN A 26 -0.83 2.08 5.36
N GLN A 27 0.41 1.83 5.81
CA GLN A 27 1.47 2.82 5.75
C GLN A 27 1.82 3.24 4.32
N ILE A 28 1.89 2.28 3.39
CA ILE A 28 2.14 2.56 1.97
C ILE A 28 0.97 3.37 1.39
N ALA A 29 -0.28 2.95 1.62
CA ALA A 29 -1.45 3.65 1.11
C ALA A 29 -1.51 5.11 1.61
N GLN A 30 -1.25 5.34 2.90
CA GLN A 30 -1.20 6.68 3.49
C GLN A 30 -0.03 7.52 2.96
N TYR A 31 1.11 6.91 2.66
CA TYR A 31 2.25 7.61 2.06
C TYR A 31 1.94 8.08 0.63
N LEU A 32 1.27 7.23 -0.15
CA LEU A 32 0.94 7.48 -1.55
C LEU A 32 -0.26 8.39 -1.78
N GLU A 33 -1.19 8.46 -0.81
CA GLU A 33 -2.37 9.34 -0.88
C GLU A 33 -2.04 10.81 -1.20
N PRO A 34 -1.14 11.51 -0.47
CA PRO A 34 -0.79 12.90 -0.79
C PRO A 34 0.01 13.05 -2.09
N ILE A 35 0.51 11.95 -2.66
CA ILE A 35 1.18 11.91 -3.97
C ILE A 35 0.14 11.70 -5.09
N GLY A 36 -1.11 11.40 -4.75
CA GLY A 36 -2.16 11.11 -5.72
C GLY A 36 -1.95 9.75 -6.40
N ILE A 37 -1.43 8.76 -5.70
CA ILE A 37 -1.26 7.39 -6.23
C ILE A 37 -2.19 6.45 -5.46
N PRO A 38 -3.43 6.20 -5.93
CA PRO A 38 -4.30 5.24 -5.27
C PRO A 38 -3.74 3.82 -5.33
N VAL A 39 -3.69 3.15 -4.18
CA VAL A 39 -3.50 1.70 -4.11
C VAL A 39 -4.80 1.02 -4.54
N ARG A 40 -4.71 0.15 -5.56
CA ARG A 40 -5.86 -0.47 -6.22
C ARG A 40 -5.96 -1.98 -6.00
N GLU A 41 -4.88 -2.63 -5.60
CA GLU A 41 -4.85 -4.06 -5.29
C GLU A 41 -3.81 -4.30 -4.20
N CYS A 42 -4.14 -5.20 -3.27
CA CYS A 42 -3.18 -5.80 -2.36
C CYS A 42 -3.29 -7.32 -2.52
N ARG A 43 -2.15 -8.00 -2.51
CA ARG A 43 -2.07 -9.46 -2.51
C ARG A 43 -1.11 -9.91 -1.43
N THR A 44 -1.45 -10.99 -0.74
CA THR A 44 -0.56 -11.66 0.21
C THR A 44 -0.20 -13.03 -0.34
N VAL A 45 1.09 -13.39 -0.34
CA VAL A 45 1.62 -14.66 -0.84
C VAL A 45 2.56 -15.29 0.19
N PRO A 46 2.69 -16.64 0.18
CA PRO A 46 3.65 -17.33 1.04
C PRO A 46 5.09 -17.09 0.58
N ASP A 47 6.06 -17.50 1.41
CA ASP A 47 7.50 -17.49 1.08
C ASP A 47 7.87 -18.63 0.10
N ILE A 48 7.20 -18.63 -1.06
CA ILE A 48 7.38 -19.60 -2.14
C ILE A 48 7.72 -18.83 -3.42
N GLU A 49 8.88 -19.14 -4.01
CA GLU A 49 9.44 -18.40 -5.16
C GLU A 49 8.43 -18.28 -6.31
N GLU A 50 7.78 -19.38 -6.68
CA GLU A 50 6.84 -19.45 -7.80
C GLU A 50 5.62 -18.55 -7.58
N GLU A 51 5.10 -18.48 -6.35
CA GLU A 51 3.97 -17.63 -5.97
C GLU A 51 4.36 -16.15 -5.99
N ILE A 52 5.55 -15.82 -5.47
CA ILE A 52 6.09 -14.46 -5.51
C ILE A 52 6.28 -14.01 -6.96
N VAL A 53 6.91 -14.84 -7.80
CA VAL A 53 7.15 -14.54 -9.23
C VAL A 53 5.84 -14.32 -9.97
N ALA A 54 4.86 -15.21 -9.78
CA ALA A 54 3.55 -15.09 -10.42
C ALA A 54 2.82 -13.80 -10.00
N ALA A 55 2.84 -13.47 -8.71
CA ALA A 55 2.23 -12.26 -8.19
C ALA A 55 2.91 -10.99 -8.70
N VAL A 56 4.24 -10.93 -8.68
CA VAL A 56 5.02 -9.79 -9.19
C VAL A 56 4.70 -9.56 -10.66
N ASN A 57 4.71 -10.60 -11.49
CA ASN A 57 4.41 -10.50 -12.92
C ASN A 57 2.99 -10.02 -13.20
N ALA A 58 2.01 -10.52 -12.44
CA ALA A 58 0.62 -10.10 -12.58
C ALA A 58 0.41 -8.62 -12.19
N LEU A 59 1.03 -8.18 -11.08
CA LEU A 59 0.87 -6.82 -10.58
C LEU A 59 1.64 -5.80 -11.42
N ARG A 60 2.90 -6.08 -11.76
CA ARG A 60 3.77 -5.12 -12.48
C ARG A 60 3.27 -4.80 -13.88
N ALA A 61 2.57 -5.74 -14.52
CA ALA A 61 1.97 -5.55 -15.84
C ALA A 61 0.70 -4.68 -15.81
N LYS A 62 0.02 -4.60 -14.65
CA LYS A 62 -1.29 -3.95 -14.50
C LYS A 62 -1.22 -2.58 -13.83
N TYR A 63 -0.22 -2.34 -12.98
CA TYR A 63 -0.13 -1.14 -12.15
C TYR A 63 1.11 -0.31 -12.45
N THR A 64 0.99 1.01 -12.33
CA THR A 64 2.11 1.96 -12.51
C THR A 64 3.25 1.68 -11.54
N TYR A 65 2.93 1.32 -10.30
CA TYR A 65 3.91 0.99 -9.26
C TYR A 65 3.50 -0.27 -8.50
N VAL A 66 4.48 -1.08 -8.10
CA VAL A 66 4.29 -2.23 -7.20
C VAL A 66 5.23 -2.07 -6.02
N PHE A 67 4.72 -2.23 -4.82
CA PHE A 67 5.51 -2.22 -3.59
C PHE A 67 5.45 -3.61 -2.98
N THR A 68 6.61 -4.22 -2.75
CA THR A 68 6.70 -5.49 -2.03
C THR A 68 7.26 -5.27 -0.63
N THR A 69 6.79 -6.06 0.33
CA THR A 69 7.32 -6.04 1.71
C THR A 69 7.50 -7.46 2.22
N GLY A 70 8.64 -7.72 2.86
CA GLY A 70 8.96 -9.03 3.46
C GLY A 70 9.98 -9.82 2.64
N GLY A 71 10.58 -10.82 3.27
CA GLY A 71 11.48 -11.78 2.62
C GLY A 71 12.83 -11.24 2.12
N ILE A 72 13.35 -10.13 2.68
CA ILE A 72 14.68 -9.57 2.33
C ILE A 72 15.69 -9.56 3.49
N GLY A 73 15.37 -10.23 4.60
CA GLY A 73 16.26 -10.39 5.73
C GLY A 73 17.34 -11.47 5.51
N PRO A 74 18.02 -11.89 6.60
CA PRO A 74 19.13 -12.83 6.54
C PRO A 74 18.71 -14.31 6.67
N THR A 75 17.44 -14.63 6.86
CA THR A 75 17.01 -16.01 7.11
C THR A 75 16.83 -16.79 5.81
N HIS A 76 16.52 -18.09 5.92
CA HIS A 76 16.53 -19.02 4.78
C HIS A 76 15.26 -18.90 3.91
N ASP A 77 14.18 -18.49 4.54
CA ASP A 77 12.87 -18.09 4.00
C ASP A 77 12.87 -16.68 3.41
N ASP A 78 13.89 -15.85 3.66
CA ASP A 78 14.06 -14.56 3.01
C ASP A 78 14.54 -14.71 1.54
N ILE A 79 13.59 -15.02 0.66
CA ILE A 79 13.81 -15.33 -0.77
C ILE A 79 13.31 -14.26 -1.74
N THR A 80 12.76 -13.14 -1.25
CA THR A 80 12.15 -12.09 -2.11
C THR A 80 13.16 -11.53 -3.12
N ALA A 81 14.41 -11.31 -2.72
CA ALA A 81 15.42 -10.76 -3.66
C ALA A 81 15.68 -11.71 -4.84
N ASP A 82 15.78 -13.01 -4.57
CA ASP A 82 15.97 -14.04 -5.59
C ASP A 82 14.73 -14.20 -6.47
N ALA A 83 13.53 -14.20 -5.87
CA ALA A 83 12.27 -14.27 -6.59
C ALA A 83 12.03 -13.05 -7.50
N ILE A 84 12.42 -11.85 -7.08
CA ILE A 84 12.36 -10.67 -7.95
C ILE A 84 13.34 -10.81 -9.12
N ALA A 85 14.57 -11.28 -8.89
CA ALA A 85 15.50 -11.54 -9.98
C ALA A 85 14.93 -12.53 -11.01
N ALA A 86 14.32 -13.63 -10.53
CA ALA A 86 13.64 -14.61 -11.36
C ALA A 86 12.46 -14.00 -12.15
N ALA A 87 11.62 -13.17 -11.52
CA ALA A 87 10.49 -12.53 -12.19
C ALA A 87 10.91 -11.60 -13.34
N PHE A 88 12.08 -10.95 -13.23
CA PHE A 88 12.64 -10.10 -14.28
C PHE A 88 13.62 -10.84 -15.23
N GLY A 89 13.82 -12.15 -15.04
CA GLY A 89 14.72 -12.95 -15.88
C GLY A 89 16.17 -12.49 -15.81
N THR A 90 16.60 -11.97 -14.66
CA THR A 90 17.95 -11.42 -14.44
C THR A 90 18.73 -12.22 -13.41
N GLY A 91 20.05 -12.04 -13.39
CA GLY A 91 20.92 -12.58 -12.35
C GLY A 91 20.82 -11.77 -11.05
N ILE A 92 21.39 -12.32 -9.97
CA ILE A 92 21.51 -11.66 -8.68
C ILE A 92 22.85 -12.02 -8.04
N SER A 93 23.53 -11.03 -7.47
CA SER A 93 24.81 -11.23 -6.78
C SER A 93 24.98 -10.24 -5.64
N GLU A 94 25.95 -10.48 -4.76
CA GLU A 94 26.33 -9.50 -3.75
C GLU A 94 26.76 -8.19 -4.43
N HIS A 95 26.16 -7.08 -4.02
CA HIS A 95 26.49 -5.75 -4.53
C HIS A 95 27.71 -5.21 -3.77
N PRO A 96 28.85 -4.92 -4.43
CA PRO A 96 30.10 -4.59 -3.74
C PRO A 96 30.00 -3.40 -2.78
N GLU A 97 29.33 -2.32 -3.18
CA GLU A 97 29.16 -1.12 -2.35
C GLU A 97 28.30 -1.39 -1.12
N VAL A 98 27.16 -2.08 -1.29
CA VAL A 98 26.27 -2.49 -0.19
C VAL A 98 27.02 -3.40 0.78
N LEU A 99 27.78 -4.36 0.26
CA LEU A 99 28.57 -5.29 1.07
C LEU A 99 29.60 -4.53 1.93
N ALA A 100 30.29 -3.55 1.35
CA ALA A 100 31.25 -2.71 2.06
C ALA A 100 30.59 -1.83 3.14
N GLU A 101 29.49 -1.16 2.81
CA GLU A 101 28.74 -0.33 3.77
C GLU A 101 28.21 -1.15 4.95
N MET A 102 27.66 -2.34 4.66
CA MET A 102 27.19 -3.26 5.69
C MET A 102 28.34 -3.76 6.56
N ALA A 103 29.49 -4.12 5.98
CA ALA A 103 30.66 -4.58 6.73
C ALA A 103 31.14 -3.51 7.72
N GLU A 104 31.24 -2.25 7.29
CA GLU A 104 31.62 -1.14 8.18
C GLU A 104 30.58 -0.90 9.27
N ARG A 105 29.28 -1.01 8.95
CA ARG A 105 28.21 -0.90 9.96
C ARG A 105 28.30 -2.00 11.01
N TYR A 106 28.47 -3.25 10.60
CA TYR A 106 28.58 -4.39 11.53
C TYR A 106 29.83 -4.29 12.41
N LYS A 107 30.95 -3.84 11.85
CA LYS A 107 32.17 -3.52 12.59
C LYS A 107 31.95 -2.42 13.64
N ALA A 108 31.26 -1.33 13.27
CA ALA A 108 30.94 -0.26 14.21
C ALA A 108 29.99 -0.72 15.35
N MET A 109 29.14 -1.71 15.09
CA MET A 109 28.27 -2.35 16.09
C MET A 109 28.99 -3.45 16.90
N ASN A 110 30.29 -3.67 16.68
CA ASN A 110 31.07 -4.76 17.28
C ASN A 110 30.37 -6.13 17.15
N THR A 111 29.83 -6.40 15.97
CA THR A 111 29.01 -7.59 15.68
C THR A 111 29.50 -8.25 14.38
N ASP A 112 29.53 -9.58 14.34
CA ASP A 112 30.06 -10.33 13.18
C ASP A 112 29.25 -10.12 11.89
N PHE A 113 29.93 -9.91 10.75
CA PHE A 113 29.25 -9.87 9.45
C PHE A 113 29.17 -11.26 8.82
N THR A 114 28.25 -12.08 9.32
CA THR A 114 28.09 -13.50 8.96
C THR A 114 27.63 -13.70 7.50
N PRO A 115 27.82 -14.90 6.91
CA PRO A 115 27.30 -15.21 5.57
C PRO A 115 25.79 -14.97 5.40
N ALA A 116 24.99 -15.26 6.43
CA ALA A 116 23.56 -14.97 6.45
C ALA A 116 23.28 -13.46 6.32
N ARG A 117 24.05 -12.62 7.02
CA ARG A 117 23.94 -11.16 6.92
C ARG A 117 24.42 -10.64 5.57
N ARG A 118 25.46 -11.25 4.99
CA ARG A 118 25.95 -10.94 3.63
C ARG A 118 24.91 -11.22 2.55
N ARG A 119 24.01 -12.20 2.75
CA ARG A 119 22.90 -12.49 1.83
C ARG A 119 22.02 -11.26 1.58
N MET A 120 21.81 -10.41 2.58
CA MET A 120 21.02 -9.17 2.43
C MET A 120 21.70 -8.12 1.50
N ALA A 121 22.96 -8.32 1.13
CA ALA A 121 23.64 -7.50 0.12
C ALA A 121 23.43 -8.02 -1.32
N ARG A 122 22.66 -9.09 -1.52
CA ARG A 122 22.33 -9.62 -2.85
C ARG A 122 21.28 -8.73 -3.51
N ILE A 123 21.64 -8.18 -4.67
CA ILE A 123 20.78 -7.26 -5.42
C ILE A 123 20.63 -7.79 -6.85
N PRO A 124 19.41 -7.85 -7.42
CA PRO A 124 19.22 -8.22 -8.82
C PRO A 124 19.99 -7.29 -9.76
N HIS A 125 20.59 -7.86 -10.81
CA HIS A 125 21.35 -7.07 -11.78
C HIS A 125 20.45 -6.07 -12.49
N GLY A 126 20.86 -4.80 -12.51
CA GLY A 126 20.09 -3.69 -13.07
C GLY A 126 19.16 -2.97 -12.08
N ALA A 127 19.01 -3.48 -10.86
CA ALA A 127 18.19 -2.82 -9.84
C ALA A 127 18.88 -1.56 -9.28
N LYS A 128 18.06 -0.57 -8.89
CA LYS A 128 18.51 0.63 -8.18
C LYS A 128 18.33 0.44 -6.68
N ILE A 129 19.36 0.72 -5.91
CA ILE A 129 19.32 0.59 -4.44
C ILE A 129 18.22 1.50 -3.85
N VAL A 130 17.47 0.97 -2.86
CA VAL A 130 16.60 1.74 -1.98
C VAL A 130 17.26 1.78 -0.62
N LYS A 131 17.61 2.97 -0.16
CA LYS A 131 18.39 3.12 1.07
C LYS A 131 17.57 2.76 2.30
N ASN A 132 18.25 2.09 3.23
CA ASN A 132 17.70 1.77 4.54
C ASN A 132 18.59 2.35 5.64
N PRO A 133 18.28 3.55 6.14
CA PRO A 133 19.09 4.15 7.21
C PRO A 133 18.99 3.39 8.55
N VAL A 134 17.90 2.63 8.76
CA VAL A 134 17.56 2.01 10.05
C VAL A 134 18.40 0.76 10.33
N SER A 135 18.43 -0.23 9.42
CA SER A 135 19.22 -1.45 9.62
C SER A 135 20.45 -1.57 8.72
N GLY A 136 20.57 -0.73 7.68
CA GLY A 136 21.67 -0.76 6.73
C GLY A 136 21.52 -1.80 5.60
N ALA A 137 20.69 -2.83 5.76
CA ALA A 137 20.35 -3.76 4.69
C ALA A 137 19.37 -3.08 3.70
N PRO A 138 19.76 -2.82 2.45
CA PRO A 138 18.94 -2.01 1.55
C PRO A 138 17.77 -2.79 0.98
N GLY A 139 16.77 -2.05 0.51
CA GLY A 139 15.81 -2.55 -0.47
C GLY A 139 16.35 -2.28 -1.88
N PHE A 140 15.52 -2.48 -2.89
CA PHE A 140 15.88 -2.15 -4.26
C PHE A 140 14.65 -1.93 -5.13
N GLN A 141 14.87 -1.29 -6.27
CA GLN A 141 13.87 -1.01 -7.29
C GLN A 141 14.27 -1.71 -8.58
N MET A 142 13.37 -2.50 -9.15
CA MET A 142 13.47 -3.03 -10.50
C MET A 142 12.29 -2.51 -11.32
N GLU A 143 12.57 -1.72 -12.36
CA GLU A 143 11.55 -1.03 -13.15
C GLU A 143 10.52 -0.30 -12.24
N ASN A 144 9.25 -0.73 -12.26
CA ASN A 144 8.17 -0.21 -11.44
C ASN A 144 7.93 -0.95 -10.11
N VAL A 145 8.79 -1.91 -9.75
CA VAL A 145 8.67 -2.73 -8.53
C VAL A 145 9.69 -2.27 -7.49
N PHE A 146 9.19 -1.80 -6.34
CA PHE A 146 9.98 -1.41 -5.18
C PHE A 146 9.92 -2.49 -4.11
N THR A 147 11.06 -3.10 -3.82
CA THR A 147 11.20 -4.14 -2.79
C THR A 147 11.71 -3.53 -1.50
N MET A 148 10.93 -3.71 -0.42
CA MET A 148 11.18 -3.13 0.89
C MET A 148 11.21 -4.20 1.99
N ALA A 149 11.75 -3.83 3.15
CA ALA A 149 11.75 -4.70 4.32
C ALA A 149 10.33 -4.93 4.85
N GLY A 150 10.09 -6.11 5.45
CA GLY A 150 8.82 -6.39 6.14
C GLY A 150 8.66 -5.66 7.47
N VAL A 151 9.76 -5.22 8.09
CA VAL A 151 9.73 -4.51 9.38
C VAL A 151 9.13 -3.10 9.19
N PRO A 152 8.02 -2.76 9.87
CA PRO A 152 7.25 -1.54 9.58
C PRO A 152 8.02 -0.21 9.67
N GLN A 153 8.91 -0.08 10.66
CA GLN A 153 9.74 1.13 10.80
C GLN A 153 10.77 1.26 9.67
N ILE A 154 11.27 0.13 9.17
CA ILE A 154 12.22 0.10 8.06
C ILE A 154 11.50 0.41 6.74
N ALA A 155 10.36 -0.24 6.49
CA ALA A 155 9.52 0.03 5.31
C ALA A 155 9.17 1.52 5.22
N ARG A 156 8.80 2.14 6.35
CA ARG A 156 8.52 3.58 6.40
C ARG A 156 9.74 4.42 6.01
N ALA A 157 10.93 4.10 6.51
CA ALA A 157 12.14 4.84 6.16
C ALA A 157 12.53 4.67 4.68
N MET A 158 12.32 3.47 4.12
CA MET A 158 12.55 3.20 2.70
C MET A 158 11.59 3.97 1.80
N LEU A 159 10.33 4.17 2.21
CA LEU A 159 9.36 4.98 1.46
C LEU A 159 9.86 6.42 1.27
N GLU A 160 10.54 7.01 2.25
CA GLU A 160 11.11 8.35 2.13
C GLU A 160 12.22 8.44 1.05
N ASP A 161 12.98 7.36 0.84
CA ASP A 161 13.99 7.27 -0.25
C ASP A 161 13.35 6.96 -1.62
N ILE A 162 12.20 6.29 -1.62
CA ILE A 162 11.43 5.96 -2.82
C ILE A 162 10.64 7.17 -3.33
N GLY A 163 10.04 7.96 -2.42
CA GLY A 163 9.12 9.07 -2.74
C GLY A 163 9.58 10.00 -3.87
N PRO A 164 10.85 10.48 -3.88
CA PRO A 164 11.36 11.34 -4.96
C PRO A 164 11.36 10.71 -6.37
N ARG A 165 11.20 9.38 -6.47
CA ARG A 165 11.18 8.62 -7.73
C ARG A 165 9.76 8.40 -8.25
N LEU A 166 8.74 8.77 -7.48
CA LEU A 166 7.34 8.56 -7.82
C LEU A 166 6.79 9.76 -8.58
N GLU A 167 6.15 9.49 -9.71
CA GLU A 167 5.39 10.48 -10.45
C GLU A 167 3.94 10.41 -9.98
N GLY A 168 3.51 11.49 -9.32
CA GLY A 168 2.20 11.59 -8.71
C GLY A 168 1.07 11.91 -9.69
N GLY A 169 -0.15 11.72 -9.21
CA GLY A 169 -1.38 12.05 -9.92
C GLY A 169 -2.13 13.22 -9.27
N ALA A 170 -3.35 13.48 -9.74
CA ALA A 170 -4.24 14.39 -9.03
C ALA A 170 -4.57 13.79 -7.66
N ARG A 171 -4.56 14.62 -6.61
CA ARG A 171 -4.90 14.18 -5.26
C ARG A 171 -6.37 13.78 -5.21
N VAL A 172 -6.65 12.66 -4.56
CA VAL A 172 -8.03 12.23 -4.29
C VAL A 172 -8.50 12.95 -3.05
N HIS A 173 -9.59 13.70 -3.17
CA HIS A 173 -10.27 14.33 -2.05
C HIS A 173 -11.39 13.41 -1.54
N LYS A 174 -11.70 13.50 -0.25
CA LYS A 174 -12.71 12.68 0.43
C LYS A 174 -13.72 13.58 1.14
N VAL A 175 -15.00 13.25 1.00
CA VAL A 175 -16.08 13.75 1.85
C VAL A 175 -16.68 12.56 2.60
N GLN A 176 -16.97 12.75 3.89
CA GLN A 176 -17.59 11.75 4.75
C GLN A 176 -18.73 12.38 5.56
N LEU A 177 -19.90 11.77 5.48
CA LEU A 177 -21.11 12.17 6.19
C LEU A 177 -21.62 11.00 7.01
N ARG A 178 -21.87 11.23 8.31
CA ARG A 178 -22.43 10.22 9.20
C ARG A 178 -23.93 10.48 9.38
N GLY A 179 -24.74 9.45 9.16
CA GLY A 179 -26.16 9.46 9.48
C GLY A 179 -26.48 8.47 10.60
N PRO A 180 -26.55 8.93 11.86
CA PRO A 180 -26.94 8.08 12.99
C PRO A 180 -28.35 7.51 12.81
N GLY A 181 -28.55 6.25 13.19
CA GLY A 181 -29.82 5.55 13.07
C GLY A 181 -30.18 5.07 11.66
N LEU A 182 -29.44 5.47 10.62
CA LEU A 182 -29.67 4.98 9.25
C LEU A 182 -29.35 3.50 9.12
N ARG A 183 -30.07 2.82 8.23
CA ARG A 183 -29.82 1.43 7.83
C ARG A 183 -29.36 1.41 6.38
N GLU A 184 -28.38 0.57 6.08
CA GLU A 184 -27.80 0.50 4.74
C GLU A 184 -28.84 0.08 3.68
N GLY A 185 -29.80 -0.77 4.04
CA GLY A 185 -30.89 -1.18 3.16
C GLY A 185 -31.77 -0.01 2.70
N ASP A 186 -32.00 1.00 3.55
CA ASP A 186 -32.83 2.17 3.21
C ASP A 186 -32.09 3.12 2.25
N LEU A 187 -30.76 3.01 2.18
CA LEU A 187 -29.89 3.83 1.34
C LEU A 187 -29.54 3.15 0.01
N ALA A 188 -29.64 1.83 -0.10
CA ALA A 188 -29.05 1.06 -1.19
C ALA A 188 -29.50 1.52 -2.60
N GLU A 189 -30.81 1.63 -2.83
CA GLU A 189 -31.36 2.07 -4.12
C GLU A 189 -31.06 3.55 -4.44
N PRO A 190 -31.38 4.52 -3.55
CA PRO A 190 -31.09 5.92 -3.85
C PRO A 190 -29.59 6.22 -3.94
N LEU A 191 -28.75 5.60 -3.11
CA LEU A 191 -27.29 5.74 -3.20
C LEU A 191 -26.75 5.16 -4.51
N GLY A 192 -27.30 4.03 -4.96
CA GLY A 192 -26.99 3.45 -6.26
C GLY A 192 -27.34 4.37 -7.44
N ALA A 193 -28.46 5.10 -7.36
CA ALA A 193 -28.83 6.10 -8.36
C ALA A 193 -27.83 7.25 -8.43
N ILE A 194 -27.38 7.77 -7.28
CA ILE A 194 -26.32 8.79 -7.21
C ILE A 194 -25.01 8.24 -7.80
N ALA A 195 -24.58 7.05 -7.39
CA ALA A 195 -23.35 6.44 -7.92
C ALA A 195 -23.40 6.25 -9.46
N LYS A 196 -24.57 5.93 -10.01
CA LYS A 196 -24.77 5.82 -11.47
C LYS A 196 -24.72 7.17 -12.19
N ALA A 197 -25.21 8.24 -11.55
CA ALA A 197 -25.17 9.60 -12.09
C ALA A 197 -23.76 10.22 -12.09
N TYR A 198 -22.89 9.75 -11.18
CA TYR A 198 -21.53 10.25 -10.98
C TYR A 198 -20.49 9.11 -11.06
N PRO A 199 -20.30 8.47 -12.24
CA PRO A 199 -19.42 7.31 -12.39
C PRO A 199 -17.92 7.63 -12.16
N ASP A 200 -17.56 8.91 -12.18
CA ASP A 200 -16.24 9.45 -11.89
C ASP A 200 -15.99 9.69 -10.39
N VAL A 201 -17.03 9.58 -9.55
CA VAL A 201 -16.93 9.73 -8.10
C VAL A 201 -17.13 8.35 -7.44
N SER A 202 -16.14 7.93 -6.66
CA SER A 202 -16.26 6.70 -5.86
C SER A 202 -17.14 6.96 -4.66
N ILE A 203 -18.32 6.34 -4.61
CA ILE A 203 -19.29 6.47 -3.52
C ILE A 203 -19.43 5.12 -2.80
N GLY A 204 -19.42 5.13 -1.46
CA GLY A 204 -19.63 3.93 -0.64
C GLY A 204 -20.37 4.22 0.66
N SER A 205 -21.02 3.20 1.19
CA SER A 205 -21.66 3.17 2.52
C SER A 205 -20.89 2.26 3.47
N TYR A 206 -20.76 2.69 4.72
CA TYR A 206 -20.07 1.93 5.77
C TYR A 206 -20.93 1.96 7.05
N PRO A 207 -21.65 0.87 7.36
CA PRO A 207 -22.43 0.81 8.59
C PRO A 207 -21.52 0.73 9.82
N TRP A 208 -21.94 1.32 10.94
CA TRP A 208 -21.29 1.15 12.24
C TRP A 208 -22.29 0.69 13.30
N TYR A 209 -21.77 -0.07 14.26
CA TYR A 209 -22.52 -0.59 15.42
C TYR A 209 -21.59 -0.52 16.64
N LEU A 210 -21.64 0.59 17.36
CA LEU A 210 -20.79 0.83 18.54
C LEU A 210 -21.54 0.57 19.86
N GLY A 211 -22.86 0.49 19.83
CA GLY A 211 -23.68 0.12 20.99
C GLY A 211 -25.18 0.36 20.75
N THR A 212 -25.98 0.09 21.78
CA THR A 212 -27.43 0.37 21.75
C THR A 212 -27.67 1.87 21.58
N GLY A 213 -28.23 2.27 20.43
CA GLY A 213 -28.46 3.67 20.09
C GLY A 213 -27.26 4.39 19.44
N ASP A 214 -26.09 3.73 19.34
CA ASP A 214 -24.93 4.20 18.58
C ASP A 214 -24.69 3.29 17.38
N ASN A 215 -25.55 3.48 16.38
CA ASN A 215 -25.48 2.82 15.08
C ASN A 215 -25.79 3.84 13.98
N GLY A 216 -25.48 3.48 12.74
CA GLY A 216 -25.79 4.31 11.58
C GLY A 216 -24.96 3.92 10.37
N VAL A 217 -24.96 4.79 9.36
CA VAL A 217 -24.20 4.59 8.12
C VAL A 217 -23.38 5.82 7.79
N ALA A 218 -22.08 5.62 7.54
CA ALA A 218 -21.20 6.65 7.00
C ALA A 218 -21.21 6.55 5.48
N LEU A 219 -21.60 7.63 4.81
CA LEU A 219 -21.49 7.76 3.36
C LEU A 219 -20.17 8.47 3.04
N VAL A 220 -19.38 7.86 2.16
CA VAL A 220 -18.06 8.39 1.78
C VAL A 220 -18.01 8.54 0.27
N ALA A 221 -17.70 9.75 -0.19
CA ALA A 221 -17.43 10.06 -1.59
C ALA A 221 -15.96 10.42 -1.78
N ARG A 222 -15.36 9.99 -2.89
CA ARG A 222 -13.96 10.29 -3.25
C ARG A 222 -13.84 10.67 -4.72
N SER A 223 -13.15 11.76 -5.01
CA SER A 223 -12.87 12.22 -6.38
C SER A 223 -11.60 13.10 -6.43
N THR A 224 -10.97 13.15 -7.59
CA THR A 224 -9.91 14.15 -7.88
C THR A 224 -10.49 15.51 -8.30
N ASP A 225 -11.78 15.56 -8.65
CA ASP A 225 -12.50 16.79 -8.97
C ASP A 225 -13.29 17.26 -7.74
N THR A 226 -12.82 18.35 -7.13
CA THR A 226 -13.42 18.92 -5.92
C THR A 226 -14.79 19.54 -6.17
N VAL A 227 -15.06 20.06 -7.36
CA VAL A 227 -16.36 20.67 -7.72
C VAL A 227 -17.42 19.58 -7.85
N ARG A 228 -17.06 18.48 -8.53
CA ARG A 228 -17.90 17.26 -8.59
C ARG A 228 -18.13 16.69 -7.19
N LEU A 229 -17.08 16.63 -6.37
CA LEU A 229 -17.18 16.08 -5.02
C LEU A 229 -18.14 16.87 -4.12
N GLU A 230 -18.10 18.22 -4.16
CA GLU A 230 -19.06 19.05 -3.41
C GLU A 230 -20.49 18.93 -3.95
N THR A 231 -20.66 18.72 -5.26
CA THR A 231 -21.98 18.43 -5.83
C THR A 231 -22.54 17.12 -5.28
N VAL A 232 -21.74 16.05 -5.30
CA VAL A 232 -22.13 14.74 -4.73
C VAL A 232 -22.39 14.85 -3.23
N ARG A 233 -21.59 15.63 -2.50
CA ARG A 233 -21.85 15.89 -1.08
C ARG A 233 -23.25 16.44 -0.87
N GLY A 234 -23.67 17.45 -1.64
CA GLY A 234 -25.03 18.01 -1.54
C GLY A 234 -26.12 16.97 -1.78
N GLU A 235 -25.94 16.07 -2.75
CA GLU A 235 -26.85 14.96 -3.03
C GLU A 235 -26.92 13.96 -1.85
N LEU A 236 -25.78 13.62 -1.25
CA LEU A 236 -25.73 12.73 -0.09
C LEU A 236 -26.38 13.38 1.15
N GLU A 237 -26.17 14.68 1.37
CA GLU A 237 -26.83 15.43 2.44
C GLU A 237 -28.35 15.47 2.23
N ALA A 238 -28.81 15.72 1.01
CA ALA A 238 -30.22 15.71 0.65
C ALA A 238 -30.85 14.32 0.84
N LEU A 239 -30.14 13.25 0.47
CA LEU A 239 -30.57 11.87 0.68
C LEU A 239 -30.80 11.57 2.17
N MET A 240 -29.82 11.85 3.03
CA MET A 240 -29.95 11.62 4.47
C MET A 240 -31.11 12.41 5.08
N ARG A 241 -31.24 13.71 4.72
CA ARG A 241 -32.36 14.54 5.17
C ARG A 241 -33.72 14.02 4.68
N GLY A 242 -33.78 13.49 3.46
CA GLY A 242 -34.97 12.84 2.91
C GLY A 242 -35.40 11.59 3.68
N LEU A 243 -34.46 10.93 4.37
CA LEU A 243 -34.71 9.82 5.29
C LEU A 243 -34.93 10.27 6.74
N GLY A 244 -35.02 11.58 6.99
CA GLY A 244 -35.27 12.16 8.32
C GLY A 244 -34.05 12.21 9.23
N VAL A 245 -32.83 12.08 8.68
CA VAL A 245 -31.58 12.13 9.44
C VAL A 245 -30.75 13.34 9.04
N GLU A 246 -30.36 14.17 10.00
CA GLU A 246 -29.46 15.28 9.72
C GLU A 246 -28.02 14.76 9.54
N PRO A 247 -27.37 15.03 8.39
CA PRO A 247 -25.98 14.62 8.16
C PRO A 247 -25.04 15.27 9.16
N ILE A 248 -24.17 14.47 9.77
CA ILE A 248 -23.07 14.96 10.60
C ILE A 248 -21.80 14.88 9.75
N PRO A 249 -21.18 16.02 9.38
CA PRO A 249 -19.86 16.02 8.75
C PRO A 249 -18.85 15.43 9.74
N ASP A 250 -18.08 14.45 9.28
CA ASP A 250 -17.00 13.90 10.11
C ASP A 250 -15.75 14.77 9.91
N PRO A 251 -15.21 15.42 10.97
CA PRO A 251 -13.92 16.09 10.85
C PRO A 251 -12.87 15.02 10.55
N LEU A 252 -12.23 15.18 9.39
CA LEU A 252 -11.21 14.29 8.83
C LEU A 252 -10.16 13.83 9.87
#